data_AF-K2EM43-F1
#
_entry.id   AF-K2EM43-F1
#
_cell.length_a   1.000
_cell.length_b   1.000
_cell.length_c   1.000
_cell.angle_alpha   90.00
_cell.angle_beta   90.00
_cell.angle_gamma   90.00
#
_symmetry.space_group_name_H-M   'P 1'
#
loop_
_entity.id
_entity.type
_entity.pdbx_description
1 polymer ?
#
loop_
_entity_poly.entity_id
_entity_poly.type
_entity_poly.pdbx_seq_one_letter_code
_entity_poly.pdbx_strand_id
1 'polypeptide(L)'
;MITTLANLKKLNIIKTIFVVSLVAMFVSLLCQVLITNNLALKSNELNELSAKKQDLEKQIAVLEFEDSSLSSLSGIETKAKKLGFVKMIDGIIAIKNPSTAAAY
;
A
#
# COMPACT_ATOMS: atom_id res chain seq x y z
N MET A 1 -55.26 -16.93 49.01
CA MET A 1 -54.75 -17.95 48.07
C MET A 1 -54.38 -17.38 46.69
N ILE A 2 -55.07 -16.35 46.19
CA ILE A 2 -54.78 -15.74 44.87
C ILE A 2 -53.43 -14.97 44.88
N THR A 3 -53.08 -14.34 46.01
CA THR A 3 -51.85 -13.55 46.16
C THR A 3 -50.56 -14.39 46.12
N THR A 4 -50.61 -15.67 46.53
CA THR A 4 -49.43 -16.55 46.54
C THR A 4 -49.09 -17.07 45.14
N LEU A 5 -50.10 -17.34 44.31
CA LEU A 5 -49.91 -17.77 42.91
C LEU A 5 -49.31 -16.67 42.03
N ALA A 6 -49.73 -15.41 42.23
CA ALA A 6 -49.16 -14.27 41.50
C ALA A 6 -47.67 -14.05 41.82
N ASN A 7 -47.27 -14.23 43.09
CA ASN A 7 -45.87 -14.12 43.51
C ASN A 7 -44.98 -15.24 42.94
N LEU A 8 -45.50 -16.48 42.86
CA LEU A 8 -44.81 -17.61 42.22
C LEU A 8 -44.56 -17.37 40.73
N LYS A 9 -45.55 -16.84 40.01
CA LYS A 9 -45.39 -16.49 38.58
C LYS A 9 -44.34 -15.39 38.38
N LYS A 10 -44.33 -14.37 39.24
CA LYS A 10 -43.35 -13.28 39.22
C LYS A 10 -41.93 -13.78 39.50
N LEU A 11 -41.75 -14.70 40.45
CA LEU A 11 -40.47 -15.32 40.77
C LEU A 11 -39.89 -16.10 39.58
N ASN A 12 -40.71 -16.87 38.87
CA ASN A 12 -40.26 -17.60 37.68
C ASN A 12 -39.84 -16.67 36.55
N ILE A 13 -40.55 -15.57 36.33
CA ILE A 13 -40.19 -14.56 35.32
C ILE A 13 -38.83 -13.93 35.65
N ILE A 14 -38.61 -13.56 36.91
CA ILE A 14 -37.33 -12.98 37.36
C ILE A 14 -36.18 -13.97 37.18
N LYS A 15 -36.38 -15.26 37.51
CA LYS A 15 -35.38 -16.30 37.27
C LYS A 15 -35.05 -16.46 35.79
N THR A 16 -36.06 -16.48 34.92
CA THR A 16 -35.86 -16.58 33.47
C THR A 16 -35.08 -15.37 32.93
N ILE A 17 -35.43 -14.16 33.36
CA ILE A 17 -34.71 -12.93 32.96
C ILE A 17 -33.25 -13.00 33.41
N PHE A 18 -32.99 -13.42 34.65
CA PHE A 18 -31.63 -13.55 35.17
C PHE A 18 -30.79 -14.55 34.36
N VAL A 19 -31.35 -15.72 34.04
CA VAL A 19 -30.66 -16.73 33.21
C VAL A 19 -30.40 -16.20 31.81
N VAL A 20 -31.36 -15.52 31.19
CA VAL A 20 -31.18 -14.91 29.86
C VAL A 20 -30.11 -13.82 29.90
N SER A 21 -30.08 -12.97 30.92
CA SER A 21 -29.04 -11.96 31.09
C SER A 21 -27.65 -12.58 31.27
N LEU A 22 -27.56 -13.68 32.02
CA LEU A 22 -26.30 -14.41 32.20
C LEU A 22 -25.80 -14.98 30.87
N VAL A 23 -26.68 -15.63 30.11
CA VAL A 23 -26.34 -16.18 28.79
C VAL A 23 -25.94 -15.06 27.82
N ALA A 24 -26.69 -13.96 27.79
CA ALA A 24 -26.37 -12.80 26.95
C ALA A 24 -24.99 -12.21 27.29
N MET A 25 -24.63 -12.16 28.58
CA MET A 25 -23.31 -11.70 29.03
C MET A 25 -22.20 -12.60 28.47
N PHE A 26 -22.34 -13.93 28.57
CA PHE A 26 -21.36 -14.86 28.02
C PHE A 26 -21.25 -14.76 26.49
N VAL A 27 -22.39 -14.63 25.79
CA VAL A 27 -22.40 -14.43 24.34
C VAL A 27 -21.71 -13.13 23.95
N SER A 28 -21.96 -12.03 24.68
CA SER A 28 -21.29 -10.75 24.45
C SER A 28 -19.78 -10.85 24.65
N LEU A 29 -19.32 -11.54 25.69
CA LEU A 29 -17.89 -11.77 25.94
C LEU A 29 -17.22 -12.58 24.83
N LEU A 30 -17.85 -13.69 24.41
CA LEU A 30 -17.34 -14.50 23.30
C LEU A 30 -17.31 -13.69 21.99
N CYS A 31 -18.37 -12.93 21.70
CA CYS A 31 -18.43 -12.08 20.52
C CYS A 31 -17.33 -11.03 20.53
N GLN A 32 -17.09 -10.37 21.68
CA GLN A 32 -16.03 -9.37 21.83
C GLN A 32 -14.65 -9.98 21.59
N VAL A 33 -14.38 -11.16 22.15
CA VAL A 33 -13.11 -11.87 21.93
C VAL A 33 -12.94 -12.23 20.45
N LEU A 34 -13.98 -12.76 19.79
CA LEU A 34 -13.90 -13.13 18.37
C LEU A 34 -13.71 -11.93 17.45
N ILE A 35 -14.38 -10.80 17.73
CA ILE A 35 -14.22 -9.56 16.98
C ILE A 35 -12.82 -9.00 17.19
N THR A 36 -12.34 -8.93 18.44
CA THR A 36 -10.99 -8.44 18.73
C THR A 36 -9.93 -9.32 18.08
N ASN A 37 -10.10 -10.64 18.08
CA ASN A 37 -9.13 -11.55 17.47
C ASN A 37 -9.12 -11.41 15.94
N ASN A 38 -10.29 -11.34 15.29
CA ASN A 38 -10.37 -11.05 13.85
C ASN A 38 -9.81 -9.66 13.50
N LEU A 39 -10.09 -8.65 14.32
CA LEU A 39 -9.58 -7.30 14.12
C LEU A 39 -8.07 -7.25 14.30
N ALA A 40 -7.52 -7.96 15.28
CA ALA A 40 -6.08 -8.04 15.53
C ALA A 40 -5.36 -8.78 14.39
N LEU A 41 -5.91 -9.90 13.91
CA LEU A 41 -5.36 -10.61 12.76
C LEU A 41 -5.37 -9.73 11.50
N LYS A 42 -6.50 -9.08 11.21
CA LYS A 42 -6.64 -8.18 10.07
C LYS A 42 -5.74 -6.94 10.20
N SER A 43 -5.56 -6.43 11.41
CA SER A 43 -4.62 -5.33 11.68
C SER A 43 -3.18 -5.75 11.46
N ASN A 44 -2.83 -6.99 11.80
CA ASN A 44 -1.49 -7.52 11.58
C ASN A 44 -1.22 -7.72 10.07
N GLU A 45 -2.19 -8.29 9.33
CA GLU A 45 -2.11 -8.41 7.87
C GLU A 45 -2.00 -7.04 7.18
N LEU A 46 -2.79 -6.05 7.63
CA LEU A 46 -2.71 -4.67 7.13
C LEU A 46 -1.33 -4.05 7.42
N ASN A 47 -0.77 -4.31 8.60
CA ASN A 47 0.53 -3.77 8.98
C ASN A 47 1.66 -4.43 8.18
N GLU A 48 1.59 -5.74 7.95
CA GLU A 48 2.54 -6.47 7.09
C GLU A 48 2.44 -5.97 5.64
N LEU A 49 1.22 -5.81 5.11
CA LEU A 49 1.01 -5.30 3.76
C LEU A 49 1.49 -3.86 3.61
N SER A 50 1.26 -3.01 4.63
CA SER A 50 1.77 -1.64 4.67
C SER A 50 3.30 -1.60 4.71
N ALA A 51 3.94 -2.46 5.50
CA ALA A 51 5.39 -2.57 5.55
C ALA A 51 5.96 -3.02 4.19
N LYS A 52 5.34 -4.02 3.53
CA LYS A 52 5.72 -4.44 2.17
C LYS A 52 5.54 -3.31 1.16
N LYS A 53 4.43 -2.55 1.22
CA LYS A 53 4.22 -1.40 0.34
C LYS A 53 5.32 -0.35 0.50
N GLN A 54 5.67 -0.03 1.75
CA GLN A 54 6.73 0.94 2.04
C GLN A 54 8.10 0.46 1.56
N ASP A 55 8.39 -0.84 1.69
CA ASP A 55 9.63 -1.43 1.18
C ASP A 55 9.68 -1.37 -0.36
N LEU A 56 8.58 -1.74 -1.04
CA LEU A 56 8.49 -1.63 -2.49
C LEU A 56 8.62 -0.18 -2.98
N GLU A 57 8.01 0.80 -2.30
CA GLU A 57 8.15 2.22 -2.65
C GLU A 57 9.60 2.70 -2.53
N LYS A 58 10.35 2.24 -1.51
CA LYS A 58 11.79 2.51 -1.40
C LYS A 58 12.57 1.90 -2.56
N GLN A 59 12.27 0.64 -2.92
CA GLN A 59 12.94 -0.01 -4.05
C GLN A 59 12.66 0.72 -5.37
N ILE A 60 11.42 1.17 -5.61
CA ILE A 60 11.06 1.97 -6.78
C ILE A 60 11.86 3.27 -6.80
N ALA A 61 11.93 4.00 -5.67
CA ALA A 61 12.69 5.25 -5.60
C ALA A 61 14.19 5.05 -5.86
N VAL A 62 14.76 3.94 -5.41
CA VAL A 62 16.16 3.58 -5.69
C VAL A 62 16.34 3.28 -7.18
N LEU A 63 15.45 2.50 -7.78
CA LEU A 63 15.50 2.19 -9.21
C LEU A 63 15.32 3.46 -10.07
N GLU A 64 14.40 4.35 -9.71
CA GLU A 64 14.21 5.63 -10.41
C GLU A 64 15.45 6.52 -10.31
N PHE A 65 16.13 6.52 -9.16
CA PHE A 65 17.40 7.22 -8.99
C PHE A 65 18.50 6.61 -9.85
N GLU A 66 18.61 5.27 -9.88
CA GLU A 66 19.60 4.57 -10.69
C GLU A 66 19.33 4.77 -12.19
N ASP A 67 18.08 4.71 -12.62
CA ASP A 67 17.67 4.98 -13.99
C ASP A 67 17.91 6.43 -14.37
N SER A 68 17.58 7.38 -13.50
CA SER A 68 17.93 8.79 -13.69
C SER A 68 19.45 9.00 -13.74
N SER A 69 20.23 8.24 -12.98
CA SER A 69 21.69 8.29 -13.01
C SER A 69 22.28 7.66 -14.28
N LEU A 70 21.66 6.61 -14.82
CA LEU A 70 22.08 5.95 -16.06
C LEU A 70 21.67 6.77 -17.30
N SER A 71 20.48 7.34 -17.26
CA SER A 71 19.87 8.15 -18.32
C SER A 71 20.32 9.61 -18.29
N SER A 72 20.88 10.08 -17.17
CA SER A 72 21.44 11.43 -17.12
C SER A 72 22.58 11.56 -18.10
N LEU A 73 22.63 12.75 -18.73
CA LEU A 73 23.59 13.11 -19.76
C LEU A 73 25.04 12.81 -19.35
N SER A 74 25.36 12.89 -18.06
CA SER A 74 26.67 12.55 -17.50
C SER A 74 27.05 11.07 -17.70
N GLY A 75 26.11 10.14 -17.52
CA GLY A 75 26.33 8.71 -17.77
C GLY A 75 26.58 8.43 -19.24
N ILE A 76 25.80 9.04 -20.12
CA ILE A 76 25.94 8.94 -21.59
C ILE A 76 27.27 9.57 -22.04
N GLU A 77 27.61 10.77 -21.56
CA GLU A 77 28.88 11.46 -21.86
C GLU A 77 30.08 10.64 -21.38
N THR A 78 29.99 10.02 -20.20
CA THR A 78 31.07 9.18 -19.68
C THR A 78 31.26 7.92 -20.53
N LYS A 79 30.17 7.29 -20.96
CA LYS A 79 30.21 6.10 -21.83
C LYS A 79 30.69 6.46 -23.24
N ALA A 80 30.25 7.59 -23.78
CA ALA A 80 30.71 8.13 -25.06
C ALA A 80 32.22 8.46 -25.00
N LYS A 81 32.70 9.08 -23.92
CA LYS A 81 34.12 9.37 -23.70
C LYS A 81 34.97 8.09 -23.62
N LYS A 82 34.48 7.03 -22.97
CA LYS A 82 35.14 5.71 -22.94
C LYS A 82 35.20 5.04 -24.32
N LEU A 83 34.21 5.29 -25.18
CA LEU A 83 34.16 4.81 -26.56
C LEU A 83 34.99 5.67 -27.53
N GLY A 84 35.69 6.69 -27.03
CA GLY A 84 36.55 7.57 -27.83
C GLY A 84 35.84 8.76 -28.47
N PHE A 85 34.57 8.99 -28.18
CA PHE A 85 33.86 10.19 -28.65
C PHE A 85 34.32 11.43 -27.88
N VAL A 86 34.66 12.49 -28.62
CA VAL A 86 35.11 13.78 -28.09
C VAL A 86 33.90 14.72 -27.99
N LYS A 87 33.84 15.52 -26.92
CA LYS A 87 32.77 16.51 -26.71
C LYS A 87 32.70 17.46 -27.91
N MET A 88 31.51 17.59 -28.49
CA MET A 88 31.26 18.47 -29.63
C MET A 88 31.36 19.93 -29.17
N ILE A 89 32.37 20.65 -29.65
CA ILE A 89 32.66 22.05 -29.24
C ILE A 89 32.10 23.04 -30.27
N ASP A 90 31.79 22.58 -31.48
CA ASP A 90 31.40 23.44 -32.59
C ASP A 90 30.08 23.01 -33.24
N GLY A 91 29.35 23.97 -33.78
CA GLY A 91 28.06 23.75 -34.44
C GLY A 91 28.24 22.93 -35.73
N ILE A 92 27.30 22.03 -36.03
CA ILE A 92 27.30 21.27 -37.29
C ILE A 92 27.20 22.29 -38.44
N ILE A 93 28.32 22.53 -39.11
CA ILE A 93 28.32 23.27 -40.36
C ILE A 93 27.65 22.36 -41.37
N ALA A 94 26.38 22.66 -41.68
CA ALA A 94 25.68 22.00 -42.77
C ALA A 94 26.49 22.25 -44.04
N ILE A 95 27.10 21.20 -44.59
CA ILE A 95 27.78 21.27 -45.89
C ILE A 95 26.69 21.57 -46.92
N LYS A 96 26.55 22.85 -47.29
CA LYS A 96 25.67 23.28 -48.36
C LYS A 96 26.24 22.68 -49.65
N ASN A 97 25.54 21.68 -50.18
CA ASN A 97 25.89 21.04 -51.44
C ASN A 97 26.11 22.14 -52.51
N PRO A 98 27.25 22.18 -53.20
CA PRO A 98 27.49 23.20 -54.20
C PRO A 98 26.52 22.95 -55.36
N SER A 99 25.56 23.88 -55.50
CA SER A 99 24.91 24.31 -56.74
C SER A 99 25.06 23.32 -57.90
N THR A 100 24.04 22.52 -58.18
CA THR A 100 23.80 22.00 -59.53
C THR A 100 23.80 23.21 -60.46
N ALA A 101 24.91 23.39 -61.17
CA ALA A 101 25.06 24.39 -62.20
C ALA A 101 23.87 24.27 -63.15
N ALA A 102 23.26 25.41 -63.46
CA ALA A 102 22.36 25.54 -64.59
C ALA A 102 23.05 24.93 -65.82
N ALA A 103 22.59 23.76 -66.24
CA ALA A 103 22.81 23.28 -67.58
C ALA A 103 21.78 24.01 -68.44
N TYR A 104 22.31 24.88 -69.29
CA TYR A 104 21.66 25.54 -70.41
C TYR A 104 20.85 24.55 -71.26
#